data_AF-A0A939YRP0-F1
#
_entry.id   AF-A0A939YRP0-F1
#
_cell.length_a   1.000
_cell.length_b   1.000
_cell.length_c   1.000
_cell.angle_alpha   90.00
_cell.angle_beta   90.00
_cell.angle_gamma   90.00
#
_symmetry.space_group_name_H-M   'P 1'
#
loop_
_entity.id
_entity.type
_entity.pdbx_description
1 polymer ?
#
loop_
_entity_poly.entity_id
_entity_poly.type
_entity_poly.pdbx_seq_one_letter_code
_entity_poly.pdbx_strand_id
1 'polypeptide(L)' 'MFEWIAKNWATLVVGAAVAAIVALAVIKLVRDKKAGKSSCGCGCANCPMSGSCHKAADSKK' A
#
# COMPACT_ATOMS: atom_id res chain seq x y z
N MET A 1 9.29 35.50 -7.41
CA MET A 1 9.13 34.15 -6.81
C MET A 1 7.68 33.64 -6.90
N PHE A 2 6.67 34.46 -6.58
CA PHE A 2 5.25 34.07 -6.65
C PHE A 2 4.71 33.80 -8.06
N GLU A 3 5.24 34.47 -9.10
CA GLU A 3 4.82 34.21 -10.49
C GLU A 3 5.12 32.78 -10.98
N TRP A 4 6.19 32.15 -10.48
CA TRP A 4 6.52 30.77 -10.87
C TRP A 4 5.47 29.78 -10.33
N ILE A 5 5.03 30.00 -9.09
CA ILE A 5 3.97 29.21 -8.45
C ILE A 5 2.63 29.50 -9.15
N ALA A 6 2.35 30.76 -9.47
CA ALA A 6 1.14 31.17 -10.17
C ALA A 6 1.08 30.70 -11.64
N LYS A 7 2.21 30.47 -12.31
CA LYS A 7 2.28 29.91 -13.67
C LYS A 7 2.17 28.38 -13.67
N ASN A 8 2.74 27.73 -12.65
CA ASN A 8 2.76 26.26 -12.53
C ASN A 8 1.72 25.72 -11.54
N TRP A 9 0.71 26.52 -11.19
CA TRP A 9 -0.33 26.17 -10.23
C TRP A 9 -1.09 24.90 -10.63
N ALA A 10 -1.41 24.74 -11.92
CA ALA A 10 -2.08 23.56 -12.45
C ALA A 10 -1.22 22.31 -12.29
N THR A 11 0.08 22.39 -12.58
CA THR A 11 1.03 21.29 -12.40
C THR A 11 1.14 20.87 -10.94
N LEU A 12 1.18 21.83 -10.01
CA LEU A 12 1.21 21.55 -8.57
C LEU A 12 -0.08 20.86 -8.10
N VAL A 13 -1.25 21.30 -8.57
CA VAL A 13 -2.54 20.68 -8.24
C VAL A 13 -2.62 19.25 -8.78
N VAL A 14 -2.24 19.03 -10.04
CA VAL A 14 -2.22 17.69 -10.65
C VAL A 14 -1.23 16.79 -9.93
N GLY A 15 -0.03 17.28 -9.63
CA GLY A 15 0.98 16.55 -8.87
C GLY A 15 0.49 16.15 -7.48
N ALA A 16 -0.17 17.06 -6.76
CA ALA A 16 -0.77 16.78 -5.46
C ALA A 16 -1.89 15.73 -5.54
N ALA A 17 -2.74 15.79 -6.57
CA ALA A 17 -3.81 14.82 -6.79
C ALA A 17 -3.25 13.41 -7.03
N VAL A 18 -2.24 13.28 -7.89
CA VAL A 18 -1.56 11.99 -8.14
C VAL A 18 -0.89 11.47 -6.88
N ALA A 19 -0.18 12.34 -6.14
CA ALA A 19 0.47 11.97 -4.88
C ALA A 19 -0.55 11.48 -3.84
N ALA A 20 -1.72 12.12 -3.74
CA ALA A 20 -2.79 11.69 -2.84
C ALA A 20 -3.32 10.29 -3.21
N ILE A 21 -3.55 10.02 -4.49
CA ILE A 21 -4.00 8.68 -4.96
C ILE A 21 -2.95 7.62 -4.61
N VAL A 22 -1.67 7.88 -4.87
CA VAL A 22 -0.58 6.95 -4.55
C VAL A 22 -0.49 6.71 -3.05
N ALA A 23 -0.58 7.77 -2.24
CA ALA A 23 -0.57 7.64 -0.78
C ALA A 23 -1.74 6.77 -0.28
N LEU A 24 -2.95 6.97 -0.82
CA LEU A 24 -4.12 6.14 -0.50
C LEU A 24 -3.91 4.68 -0.92
N ALA A 25 -3.31 4.42 -2.07
CA ALA A 25 -2.99 3.08 -2.52
C ALA A 25 -1.98 2.40 -1.58
N VAL A 26 -0.91 3.09 -1.19
CA VAL A 26 0.08 2.57 -0.23
C VAL A 26 -0.57 2.31 1.13
N ILE A 27 -1.40 3.22 1.63
CA ILE A 27 -2.13 3.04 2.90
C ILE A 27 -3.07 1.82 2.81
N LYS A 28 -3.80 1.65 1.70
CA LYS A 28 -4.62 0.46 1.45
C LYS A 28 -3.75 -0.79 1.53
N LEU A 29 -2.66 -0.86 0.77
CA LEU A 29 -1.74 -2.00 0.76
C LEU A 29 -1.15 -2.32 2.14
N VAL A 30 -0.75 -1.31 2.92
CA VAL A 30 -0.23 -1.50 4.28
C VAL A 30 -1.32 -2.01 5.22
N ARG A 31 -2.54 -1.46 5.13
CA ARG A 31 -3.68 -1.92 5.93
C ARG A 31 -4.11 -3.34 5.54
N ASP A 32 -4.13 -3.65 4.26
CA ASP A 32 -4.45 -4.98 3.74
C ASP A 32 -3.40 -6.01 4.19
N LYS A 33 -2.10 -5.64 4.14
CA LYS A 33 -1.02 -6.46 4.72
C LYS A 33 -1.17 -6.66 6.23
N LYS A 34 -1.49 -5.60 6.98
CA LYS A 34 -1.71 -5.69 8.44
C LYS A 34 -2.96 -6.51 8.78
N ALA A 35 -3.97 -6.50 7.92
CA ALA A 35 -5.18 -7.32 8.04
C ALA A 35 -4.97 -8.77 7.59
N GLY A 36 -3.74 -9.18 7.24
CA GLY A 36 -3.44 -10.54 6.80
C GLY A 36 -4.00 -10.88 5.41
N LYS A 37 -4.43 -9.89 4.63
CA LYS A 37 -4.83 -10.08 3.22
C LYS A 37 -3.55 -10.24 2.41
N SER A 38 -3.04 -11.46 2.35
CA SER A 38 -1.94 -11.82 1.46
C SER A 38 -2.46 -11.92 0.02
N SER A 39 -1.56 -11.83 -0.96
CA SER A 39 -1.88 -12.03 -2.38
C SER A 39 -2.46 -13.42 -2.69
N CYS A 40 -2.44 -14.33 -1.71
CA CYS A 40 -3.07 -15.64 -1.77
C CYS A 40 -4.56 -15.44 -1.45
N GLY A 41 -5.41 -15.35 -2.47
CA GLY A 41 -6.86 -15.08 -2.33
C GLY A 41 -7.64 -16.07 -1.43
N CYS A 42 -7.04 -17.21 -1.08
CA CYS A 42 -7.49 -18.09 -0.01
C CYS A 42 -6.54 -17.92 1.19
N GLY A 43 -7.08 -17.52 2.35
CA GLY A 43 -6.30 -17.37 3.58
C GLY A 43 -5.39 -18.58 3.85
N CYS A 44 -4.25 -18.35 4.50
CA CYS A 44 -3.19 -19.37 4.71
C CYS A 44 -3.66 -20.63 5.48
N ALA A 45 -4.88 -20.63 6.03
CA ALA A 45 -5.48 -21.77 6.72
C ALA A 45 -5.63 -23.03 5.85
N ASN A 46 -5.82 -22.89 4.53
CA ASN A 46 -5.92 -24.03 3.59
C ASN A 46 -4.93 -23.92 2.42
N CYS A 47 -3.86 -23.12 2.56
CA CYS A 47 -2.88 -22.99 1.49
C CYS A 47 -2.05 -24.29 1.39
N PRO A 48 -1.99 -24.98 0.23
CA PRO A 48 -1.18 -26.19 0.06
C PRO A 48 0.33 -25.94 0.26
N MET A 49 0.77 -24.68 0.21
CA MET A 49 2.12 -24.23 0.57
C MET A 49 2.27 -23.70 2.01
N SER A 50 1.26 -23.86 2.88
CA SER A 50 1.27 -23.35 4.27
C SER A 50 2.48 -23.84 5.07
N GLY A 51 2.92 -25.09 4.85
CA GLY A 51 4.11 -25.68 5.50
C GLY A 51 5.46 -25.03 5.13
N SER A 52 5.53 -24.29 4.01
CA SER A 52 6.75 -23.60 3.56
C SER A 52 6.69 -22.09 3.82
N CYS A 53 5.50 -21.48 3.76
CA CYS A 53 5.33 -20.04 3.94
C CYS A 53 5.48 -19.56 5.40
N HIS A 54 5.25 -20.42 6.40
CA HIS A 54 5.31 -20.07 7.83
C HIS A 54 6.54 -20.62 8.57
N LYS A 55 7.64 -20.97 7.88
CA LYS A 55 8.81 -21.62 8.53
C LYS A 55 9.75 -20.67 9.30
N ALA A 56 9.45 -19.39 9.41
CA ALA A 56 10.30 -18.45 10.17
C ALA A 56 9.54 -17.18 10.65
N ALA A 57 8.50 -17.33 11.47
CA ALA A 57 8.11 -16.34 12.48
C ALA A 57 6.82 -16.77 13.18
N ASP A 58 6.95 -17.63 14.19
CA ASP A 58 6.24 -17.35 15.42
C ASP A 58 6.76 -16.01 15.95
N SER A 59 6.01 -14.93 15.79
CA SER A 59 6.09 -13.81 16.74
C SER A 59 4.84 -12.94 16.70
N LYS A 60 4.10 -13.05 17.80
CA LYS A 60 3.50 -11.95 18.55
C LYS A 60 2.04 -11.57 18.20
N LYS A 61 1.15 -12.23 18.96
CA LYS A 61 0.03 -11.70 19.75
C LYS A 61 -1.02 -10.82 19.08
#